data_AF-A6GD27-F1
#
_entry.id   AF-A6GD27-F1
#
_cell.length_a   1.000
_cell.length_b   1.000
_cell.length_c   1.000
_cell.angle_alpha   90.00
_cell.angle_beta   90.00
_cell.angle_gamma   90.00
#
_symmetry.space_group_name_H-M   'P 1'
#
loop_
_entity.id
_entity.type
_entity.pdbx_description
1 polymer ?
#
loop_
_entity_poly.entity_id
_entity_poly.type
_entity_poly.pdbx_seq_one_letter_code
_entity_poly.pdbx_strand_id
1 'polypeptide(L)'
;GPVPIPYPDSSFTKDLKDGSKTVLVGGKPIALKSSSHLASSPLGNEAATKSFGAGVVSHQITGKTFFAMWSMDVKAQGKNVCRHLDIATCNHGSPGNSPPMPAAGSMSVGGTGSSASTGPLCECCGQPMHDGQKDDSGNPAPTVSEDEWYCLDELPAIEAAIEALPTVHPLNKTGMKHLEADEDKLIKRWEELEQRKEAVANARAKGCESLPEPPCNVYRVTPTGSADKIANEWDDYRSDYLSANGYPPGTKTNHRVPKVAGGCPGNAHSQGNLVHDSELSADCLKADDELGKAQSSAARIWETRGPPTP
;
A
#
# COMPACT_ATOMS: atom_id res chain seq x y z
N GLY A 1 15.61 -7.34 -59.07
CA GLY A 1 16.44 -7.05 -57.87
C GLY A 1 16.53 -8.30 -57.01
N PRO A 2 17.43 -8.36 -56.01
CA PRO A 2 17.47 -9.47 -55.06
C PRO A 2 16.12 -9.60 -54.33
N VAL A 3 15.69 -10.83 -54.06
CA VAL A 3 14.46 -11.12 -53.31
C VAL A 3 14.77 -10.96 -51.82
N PRO A 4 14.15 -9.99 -51.10
CA PRO A 4 14.43 -9.80 -49.68
C PRO A 4 13.90 -10.98 -48.86
N ILE A 5 14.74 -11.53 -47.99
CA ILE A 5 14.34 -12.55 -47.02
C ILE A 5 14.19 -11.84 -45.67
N PRO A 6 12.98 -11.80 -45.08
CA PRO A 6 12.77 -11.15 -43.80
C PRO A 6 13.35 -12.02 -42.67
N TYR A 7 14.18 -11.41 -41.82
CA TYR A 7 14.68 -12.03 -40.60
C TYR A 7 13.94 -11.47 -39.38
N PRO A 8 13.57 -12.33 -38.41
CA PRO A 8 13.04 -11.87 -37.14
C PRO A 8 14.17 -11.30 -36.29
N ASP A 9 14.12 -10.00 -36.01
CA ASP A 9 15.12 -9.33 -35.17
C ASP A 9 14.61 -9.10 -33.75
N SER A 10 15.49 -9.31 -32.77
CA SER A 10 15.21 -9.10 -31.36
C SER A 10 16.17 -8.09 -30.75
N SER A 11 15.63 -7.11 -30.02
CA SER A 11 16.37 -6.13 -29.22
C SER A 11 15.85 -6.16 -27.78
N PHE A 12 16.72 -5.96 -26.80
CA PHE A 12 16.35 -6.04 -25.39
C PHE A 12 16.44 -4.68 -24.69
N THR A 13 15.45 -4.36 -23.85
CA THR A 13 15.41 -3.13 -23.05
C THR A 13 16.50 -3.06 -21.98
N LYS A 14 17.09 -4.20 -21.57
CA LYS A 14 18.27 -4.26 -20.70
C LYS A 14 19.49 -3.55 -21.33
N ASP A 15 19.52 -3.45 -22.65
CA ASP A 15 20.62 -2.84 -23.40
C ASP A 15 20.33 -1.38 -23.78
N LEU A 16 19.38 -0.73 -23.10
CA LEU A 16 19.03 0.66 -23.32
C LEU A 16 20.25 1.57 -23.12
N LYS A 17 20.53 2.41 -24.12
CA LYS A 17 21.53 3.48 -24.10
C LYS A 17 20.85 4.83 -24.22
N ASP A 18 21.51 5.84 -23.66
CA ASP A 18 21.05 7.23 -23.63
C ASP A 18 19.62 7.40 -23.06
N GLY A 19 19.30 6.60 -22.05
CA GLY A 19 18.09 6.76 -21.23
C GLY A 19 18.12 8.03 -20.38
N SER A 20 17.01 8.31 -19.71
CA SER A 20 16.88 9.42 -18.77
C SER A 20 17.92 9.34 -17.65
N LYS A 21 18.55 10.47 -17.34
CA LYS A 21 19.53 10.55 -16.24
C LYS A 21 18.91 10.88 -14.88
N THR A 22 17.70 11.45 -14.87
CA THR A 22 17.06 11.96 -13.64
C THR A 22 15.77 11.24 -13.28
N VAL A 23 15.11 10.61 -14.26
CA VAL A 23 13.85 9.90 -14.04
C VAL A 23 14.11 8.41 -14.17
N LEU A 24 13.94 7.70 -13.05
CA LEU A 24 14.13 6.26 -12.95
C LEU A 24 12.79 5.60 -12.60
N VAL A 25 12.51 4.45 -13.20
CA VAL A 25 11.38 3.58 -12.84
C VAL A 25 11.95 2.23 -12.42
N GLY A 26 11.63 1.79 -11.20
CA GLY A 26 12.24 0.59 -10.61
C GLY A 26 13.77 0.66 -10.53
N GLY A 27 14.32 1.87 -10.30
CA GLY A 27 15.77 2.12 -10.26
C GLY A 27 16.47 2.13 -11.62
N LYS A 28 15.74 2.00 -12.74
CA LYS A 28 16.30 1.94 -14.10
C LYS A 28 15.88 3.15 -14.93
N PRO A 29 16.74 3.64 -15.85
CA PRO A 29 16.44 4.81 -16.66
C PRO A 29 15.33 4.52 -17.68
N ILE A 30 14.45 5.49 -17.89
CA ILE A 30 13.40 5.41 -18.92
C ILE A 30 13.92 5.83 -20.31
N ALA A 31 13.31 5.31 -21.38
CA ALA A 31 13.64 5.67 -22.75
C ALA A 31 12.98 6.99 -23.16
N LEU A 32 13.77 7.87 -23.79
CA LEU A 32 13.40 9.21 -24.22
C LEU A 32 13.37 9.33 -25.74
N LYS A 33 12.35 10.03 -26.23
CA LYS A 33 12.16 10.36 -27.64
C LYS A 33 13.45 10.83 -28.32
N SER A 34 13.76 10.20 -29.46
CA SER A 34 14.83 10.58 -30.39
C SER A 34 16.25 10.63 -29.79
N SER A 35 16.46 10.15 -28.57
CA SER A 35 17.81 9.99 -28.01
C SER A 35 18.10 8.58 -27.57
N SER A 36 17.16 7.93 -26.88
CA SER A 36 17.40 6.60 -26.37
C SER A 36 17.32 5.56 -27.47
N HIS A 37 18.19 4.55 -27.38
CA HIS A 37 18.22 3.46 -28.33
C HIS A 37 18.60 2.15 -27.65
N LEU A 38 18.14 1.04 -28.21
CA LEU A 38 18.58 -0.30 -27.81
C LEU A 38 19.83 -0.67 -28.61
N ALA A 39 20.57 -1.67 -28.11
CA ALA A 39 21.87 -2.12 -28.62
C ALA A 39 22.02 -2.03 -30.15
N SER A 40 23.24 -1.73 -30.58
CA SER A 40 23.62 -1.68 -31.99
C SER A 40 23.62 -3.05 -32.68
N SER A 41 23.44 -4.15 -31.94
CA SER A 41 23.48 -5.50 -32.50
C SER A 41 22.24 -6.35 -32.15
N PRO A 42 21.06 -6.07 -32.74
CA PRO A 42 19.89 -6.94 -32.64
C PRO A 42 20.24 -8.38 -33.07
N LEU A 43 19.69 -9.36 -32.37
CA LEU A 43 19.84 -10.79 -32.69
C LEU A 43 18.87 -11.16 -33.83
N GLY A 44 19.24 -12.10 -34.69
CA GLY A 44 18.40 -12.58 -35.79
C GLY A 44 19.01 -12.47 -37.18
N ASN A 45 20.08 -11.67 -37.32
CA ASN A 45 20.78 -11.41 -38.58
C ASN A 45 22.07 -12.24 -38.76
N GLU A 46 22.28 -13.29 -37.96
CA GLU A 46 23.52 -14.08 -37.96
C GLU A 46 23.74 -14.81 -39.30
N ALA A 47 22.67 -15.10 -40.05
CA ALA A 47 22.74 -15.73 -41.37
C ALA A 47 22.96 -14.73 -42.52
N ALA A 48 22.84 -13.42 -42.28
CA ALA A 48 22.98 -12.40 -43.30
C ALA A 48 24.47 -12.15 -43.61
N THR A 49 24.79 -11.93 -44.89
CA THR A 49 26.16 -11.62 -45.33
C THR A 49 26.19 -10.39 -46.22
N LYS A 50 27.31 -9.65 -46.19
CA LYS A 50 27.47 -8.42 -47.00
C LYS A 50 27.47 -8.72 -48.50
N SER A 51 27.83 -9.93 -48.90
CA SER A 51 27.83 -10.37 -50.30
C SER A 51 26.43 -10.38 -50.93
N PHE A 52 25.37 -10.46 -50.12
CA PHE A 52 23.98 -10.36 -50.58
C PHE A 52 23.38 -8.96 -50.36
N GLY A 53 24.21 -7.93 -50.13
CA GLY A 53 23.77 -6.53 -50.03
C GLY A 53 23.22 -6.07 -48.67
N ALA A 54 23.12 -6.99 -47.70
CA ALA A 54 22.59 -6.75 -46.35
C ALA A 54 21.15 -6.16 -46.36
N GLY A 55 20.80 -5.30 -45.40
CA GLY A 55 19.51 -4.62 -45.37
C GLY A 55 19.25 -3.80 -46.64
N VAL A 56 18.08 -3.95 -47.25
CA VAL A 56 17.69 -3.30 -48.51
C VAL A 56 17.75 -1.77 -48.43
N VAL A 57 17.50 -1.20 -47.25
CA VAL A 57 17.45 0.25 -47.02
C VAL A 57 18.75 0.77 -46.40
N SER A 58 19.21 0.15 -45.31
CA SER A 58 20.36 0.66 -44.55
C SER A 58 21.71 0.12 -45.01
N HIS A 59 21.72 -0.93 -45.85
CA HIS A 59 22.89 -1.74 -46.18
C HIS A 59 23.67 -2.24 -44.94
N GLN A 60 23.00 -2.28 -43.78
CA GLN A 60 23.55 -2.83 -42.55
C GLN A 60 22.97 -4.22 -42.31
N ILE A 61 23.82 -5.10 -41.78
CA ILE A 61 23.39 -6.41 -41.25
C ILE A 61 22.80 -6.23 -39.86
N THR A 62 23.32 -5.27 -39.10
CA THR A 62 22.93 -5.03 -37.72
C THR A 62 23.03 -3.54 -37.41
N GLY A 63 22.25 -3.03 -36.46
CA GLY A 63 22.24 -1.61 -36.12
C GLY A 63 21.28 -1.28 -35.00
N LYS A 64 21.27 -0.02 -34.58
CA LYS A 64 20.55 0.40 -33.36
C LYS A 64 19.02 0.22 -33.45
N THR A 65 18.48 -0.13 -32.29
CA THR A 65 17.10 -0.07 -31.80
C THR A 65 16.44 1.30 -31.61
N PHE A 66 15.71 1.93 -32.54
CA PHE A 66 15.07 3.23 -32.24
C PHE A 66 13.55 3.15 -32.14
N PHE A 67 12.99 3.80 -31.11
CA PHE A 67 11.56 4.03 -31.00
C PHE A 67 11.13 5.14 -31.97
N ALA A 68 10.11 4.84 -32.77
CA ALA A 68 9.45 5.76 -33.70
C ALA A 68 8.16 6.37 -33.13
N MET A 69 7.68 5.89 -31.99
CA MET A 69 6.58 6.49 -31.22
C MET A 69 6.93 6.66 -29.74
N TRP A 70 6.15 7.50 -29.07
CA TRP A 70 6.31 7.90 -27.68
C TRP A 70 4.97 8.45 -27.14
N SER A 71 4.86 8.61 -25.83
CA SER A 71 3.72 9.28 -25.18
C SER A 71 3.47 10.69 -25.73
N MET A 72 2.21 11.08 -25.90
CA MET A 72 1.85 12.40 -26.46
C MET A 72 2.02 13.55 -25.46
N ASP A 73 1.94 13.24 -24.17
CA ASP A 73 1.75 14.16 -23.05
C ASP A 73 2.85 14.02 -21.99
N VAL A 74 3.21 12.79 -21.61
CA VAL A 74 4.20 12.51 -20.58
C VAL A 74 5.61 12.76 -21.11
N LYS A 75 6.32 13.68 -20.45
CA LYS A 75 7.69 14.05 -20.77
C LYS A 75 8.59 13.91 -19.56
N ALA A 76 9.81 13.47 -19.79
CA ALA A 76 10.90 13.51 -18.84
C ALA A 76 12.09 14.22 -19.48
N GLN A 77 12.73 15.12 -18.71
CA GLN A 77 13.84 15.93 -19.22
C GLN A 77 13.48 16.70 -20.51
N GLY A 78 12.23 17.17 -20.60
CA GLY A 78 11.70 17.88 -21.77
C GLY A 78 11.42 17.00 -23.00
N LYS A 79 11.65 15.68 -22.93
CA LYS A 79 11.43 14.73 -24.03
C LYS A 79 10.31 13.76 -23.70
N ASN A 80 9.50 13.41 -24.69
CA ASN A 80 8.44 12.42 -24.53
C ASN A 80 9.01 11.04 -24.17
N VAL A 81 8.28 10.29 -23.35
CA VAL A 81 8.70 8.98 -22.85
C VAL A 81 8.25 7.87 -23.81
N CYS A 82 9.13 6.93 -24.14
CA CYS A 82 8.78 5.73 -24.89
C CYS A 82 8.15 4.68 -23.97
N ARG A 83 7.09 4.03 -24.42
CA ARG A 83 6.27 3.07 -23.68
C ARG A 83 6.38 1.68 -24.28
N HIS A 84 5.91 0.70 -23.51
CA HIS A 84 5.67 -0.63 -24.04
C HIS A 84 4.68 -0.57 -25.23
N LEU A 85 4.92 -1.37 -26.27
CA LEU A 85 4.20 -1.35 -27.56
C LEU A 85 4.34 -0.08 -28.41
N ASP A 86 5.07 0.96 -27.97
CA ASP A 86 5.42 2.02 -28.90
C ASP A 86 6.26 1.42 -30.05
N ILE A 87 5.97 1.88 -31.26
CA ILE A 87 6.58 1.36 -32.49
C ILE A 87 8.07 1.62 -32.47
N ALA A 88 8.85 0.65 -32.92
CA ALA A 88 10.27 0.75 -33.12
C ALA A 88 10.69 0.27 -34.52
N THR A 89 11.89 0.67 -34.92
CA THR A 89 12.56 0.21 -36.13
C THR A 89 14.01 -0.16 -35.80
N CYS A 90 14.51 -1.25 -36.37
CA CYS A 90 15.84 -1.79 -36.10
C CYS A 90 16.79 -1.67 -37.29
N ASN A 91 18.05 -2.08 -37.06
CA ASN A 91 19.13 -2.08 -38.05
C ASN A 91 19.38 -0.71 -38.69
N HIS A 92 19.37 0.33 -37.86
CA HIS A 92 19.64 1.69 -38.29
C HIS A 92 21.08 1.88 -38.75
N GLY A 93 21.22 2.32 -40.01
CA GLY A 93 22.41 2.94 -40.60
C GLY A 93 22.13 4.35 -41.12
N SER A 94 21.04 4.98 -40.62
CA SER A 94 20.46 6.26 -41.06
C SER A 94 20.01 6.25 -42.54
N PRO A 95 18.89 5.60 -42.92
CA PRO A 95 17.71 5.25 -42.10
C PRO A 95 17.66 3.78 -41.58
N GLY A 96 16.58 3.43 -40.86
CA GLY A 96 16.30 2.07 -40.37
C GLY A 96 15.89 1.10 -41.48
N ASN A 97 16.10 -0.21 -41.25
CA ASN A 97 15.84 -1.23 -42.27
C ASN A 97 14.58 -2.05 -42.06
N SER A 98 14.07 -2.12 -40.82
CA SER A 98 12.88 -2.90 -40.52
C SER A 98 11.59 -2.10 -40.77
N PRO A 99 10.47 -2.79 -41.07
CA PRO A 99 9.16 -2.14 -40.97
C PRO A 99 8.95 -1.64 -39.53
N PRO A 100 8.12 -0.59 -39.35
CA PRO A 100 7.71 -0.15 -38.03
C PRO A 100 6.89 -1.24 -37.33
N MET A 101 7.39 -1.75 -36.20
CA MET A 101 6.76 -2.83 -35.43
C MET A 101 6.60 -2.43 -33.96
N PRO A 102 5.52 -2.84 -33.27
CA PRO A 102 5.38 -2.61 -31.83
C PRO A 102 6.53 -3.24 -31.04
N ALA A 103 7.20 -2.47 -30.18
CA ALA A 103 8.23 -2.99 -29.29
C ALA A 103 7.61 -3.76 -28.12
N ALA A 104 7.35 -5.05 -28.35
CA ALA A 104 6.78 -5.96 -27.35
C ALA A 104 7.89 -6.72 -26.60
N GLY A 105 8.01 -6.46 -25.29
CA GLY A 105 8.74 -7.30 -24.34
C GLY A 105 7.81 -8.23 -23.54
N SER A 106 8.38 -9.02 -22.64
CA SER A 106 7.61 -9.82 -21.69
C SER A 106 6.72 -8.91 -20.83
N MET A 107 5.42 -9.20 -20.82
CA MET A 107 4.46 -8.53 -19.94
C MET A 107 4.34 -9.32 -18.65
N SER A 108 4.71 -8.70 -17.55
CA SER A 108 4.31 -9.16 -16.22
C SER A 108 2.91 -8.60 -15.95
N VAL A 109 1.97 -9.46 -15.54
CA VAL A 109 0.76 -9.01 -14.84
C VAL A 109 1.21 -8.61 -13.43
N GLY A 110 1.90 -7.47 -13.34
CA GLY A 110 2.63 -7.06 -12.15
C GLY A 110 2.30 -5.63 -11.80
N GLY A 111 1.38 -5.48 -10.85
CA GLY A 111 1.08 -4.25 -10.14
C GLY A 111 0.33 -3.20 -10.98
N THR A 112 -0.86 -2.84 -10.54
CA THR A 112 -1.48 -1.55 -10.81
C THR A 112 -0.57 -0.42 -10.33
N GLY A 113 0.49 -0.14 -11.09
CA GLY A 113 1.34 1.01 -10.91
C GLY A 113 0.52 2.26 -11.23
N SER A 114 0.02 2.87 -10.16
CA SER A 114 -0.55 4.22 -10.09
C SER A 114 -1.16 4.72 -11.40
N SER A 115 -2.32 4.15 -11.78
CA SER A 115 -3.35 5.05 -12.30
C SER A 115 -3.49 6.15 -11.27
N ALA A 116 -3.44 7.42 -11.68
CA ALA A 116 -3.76 8.53 -10.79
C ALA A 116 -5.16 8.26 -10.22
N SER A 117 -5.23 7.67 -9.03
CA SER A 117 -6.47 7.50 -8.31
C SER A 117 -6.94 8.91 -8.01
N THR A 118 -8.07 9.31 -8.57
CA THR A 118 -8.71 10.60 -8.28
C THR A 118 -9.19 10.72 -6.83
N GLY A 119 -8.94 9.71 -6.00
CA GLY A 119 -9.27 9.66 -4.58
C GLY A 119 -8.03 9.56 -3.67
N PRO A 120 -8.23 9.72 -2.35
CA PRO A 120 -7.17 9.63 -1.36
C PRO A 120 -6.45 8.29 -1.43
N LEU A 121 -5.16 8.30 -1.11
CA LEU A 121 -4.32 7.10 -1.00
C LEU A 121 -4.24 6.68 0.47
N CYS A 122 -4.15 5.37 0.70
CA CYS A 122 -3.81 4.81 2.01
C CYS A 122 -2.34 5.09 2.32
N GLU A 123 -2.06 5.73 3.45
CA GLU A 123 -0.71 6.10 3.88
C GLU A 123 0.18 4.87 4.12
N CYS A 124 -0.44 3.75 4.52
CA CYS A 124 0.29 2.51 4.83
C CYS A 124 0.76 1.77 3.57
N CYS A 125 -0.10 1.58 2.58
CA CYS A 125 0.20 0.71 1.42
C CYS A 125 0.34 1.47 0.08
N GLY A 126 0.04 2.78 0.06
CA GLY A 126 0.10 3.62 -1.13
C GLY A 126 -0.93 3.29 -2.21
N GLN A 127 -1.88 2.38 -1.93
CA GLN A 127 -3.01 2.06 -2.81
C GLN A 127 -4.17 3.04 -2.60
N PRO A 128 -5.22 3.04 -3.46
CA PRO A 128 -6.44 3.79 -3.16
C PRO A 128 -6.95 3.48 -1.76
N MET A 129 -7.40 4.51 -1.05
CA MET A 129 -7.82 4.38 0.35
C MET A 129 -8.95 3.37 0.50
N HIS A 130 -8.80 2.49 1.49
CA HIS A 130 -9.71 1.38 1.75
C HIS A 130 -11.09 1.89 2.18
N ASP A 131 -12.16 1.15 1.88
CA ASP A 131 -13.52 1.62 2.20
C ASP A 131 -13.79 1.70 3.70
N GLY A 132 -13.12 0.88 4.51
CA GLY A 132 -13.17 0.99 5.98
C GLY A 132 -12.27 2.09 6.56
N GLN A 133 -11.58 2.87 5.73
CA GLN A 133 -10.83 4.07 6.16
C GLN A 133 -11.59 5.37 5.85
N LYS A 134 -12.77 5.27 5.26
CA LYS A 134 -13.61 6.41 4.86
C LYS A 134 -14.66 6.73 5.90
N ASP A 135 -15.06 8.00 5.95
CA ASP A 135 -16.27 8.44 6.63
C ASP A 135 -17.53 8.11 5.81
N ASP A 136 -18.71 8.42 6.35
CA ASP A 136 -20.00 8.19 5.69
C ASP A 136 -20.19 9.00 4.39
N SER A 137 -19.38 10.04 4.19
CA SER A 137 -19.36 10.87 2.98
C SER A 137 -18.38 10.35 1.92
N GLY A 138 -17.62 9.29 2.22
CA GLY A 138 -16.59 8.74 1.35
C GLY A 138 -15.25 9.48 1.40
N ASN A 139 -15.07 10.44 2.31
CA ASN A 139 -13.81 11.14 2.55
C ASN A 139 -12.95 10.38 3.57
N PRO A 140 -11.65 10.70 3.71
CA PRO A 140 -10.83 10.12 4.78
C PRO A 140 -11.42 10.36 6.17
N ALA A 141 -11.65 9.27 6.91
CA ALA A 141 -12.07 9.36 8.30
C ALA A 141 -11.01 10.11 9.12
N PRO A 142 -11.40 10.93 10.10
CA PRO A 142 -10.47 11.76 10.87
C PRO A 142 -9.45 10.89 11.60
N THR A 143 -8.21 11.37 11.63
CA THR A 143 -7.10 10.72 12.32
C THR A 143 -6.90 11.31 13.70
N VAL A 144 -6.57 10.47 14.66
CA VAL A 144 -6.22 10.85 16.04
C VAL A 144 -4.86 10.26 16.38
N SER A 145 -4.23 10.75 17.46
CA SER A 145 -3.00 10.11 17.96
C SER A 145 -3.30 8.70 18.50
N GLU A 146 -2.28 7.84 18.62
CA GLU A 146 -2.46 6.50 19.23
C GLU A 146 -3.01 6.62 20.66
N ASP A 147 -2.44 7.49 21.48
CA ASP A 147 -2.86 7.70 22.86
C ASP A 147 -4.32 8.18 22.95
N GLU A 148 -4.72 9.06 22.04
CA GLU A 148 -6.10 9.54 21.94
C GLU A 148 -7.04 8.44 21.44
N TRP A 149 -6.62 7.63 20.46
CA TRP A 149 -7.41 6.51 19.96
C TRP A 149 -7.68 5.49 21.04
N TYR A 150 -6.67 5.13 21.84
CA TYR A 150 -6.84 4.27 23.03
C TYR A 150 -7.52 4.98 24.20
N CYS A 151 -7.81 6.29 24.07
CA CYS A 151 -8.39 7.14 25.11
C CYS A 151 -7.63 7.06 26.44
N LEU A 152 -6.30 7.10 26.38
CA LEU A 152 -5.42 7.04 27.56
C LEU A 152 -5.50 8.31 28.43
N ASP A 153 -6.06 9.37 27.86
CA ASP A 153 -6.32 10.68 28.45
C ASP A 153 -7.68 10.78 29.16
N GLU A 154 -8.44 9.69 29.29
CA GLU A 154 -9.81 9.70 29.84
C GLU A 154 -9.88 10.01 31.35
N LEU A 155 -8.77 9.97 32.08
CA LEU A 155 -8.73 10.12 33.53
C LEU A 155 -9.47 11.37 34.05
N PRO A 156 -9.28 12.59 33.51
CA PRO A 156 -9.99 13.78 33.98
C PRO A 156 -11.51 13.67 33.81
N ALA A 157 -11.98 12.95 32.79
CA ALA A 157 -13.41 12.73 32.57
C ALA A 157 -14.01 11.71 33.56
N ILE A 158 -13.20 10.78 34.08
CA ILE A 158 -13.59 9.87 35.17
C ILE A 158 -13.62 10.64 36.49
N GLU A 159 -12.59 11.43 36.79
CA GLU A 159 -12.51 12.24 38.00
C GLU A 159 -13.68 13.24 38.11
N ALA A 160 -14.00 13.95 37.01
CA ALA A 160 -15.15 14.84 36.97
C ALA A 160 -16.48 14.11 37.18
N ALA A 161 -16.61 12.88 36.68
CA ALA A 161 -17.81 12.08 36.90
C ALA A 161 -17.94 11.60 38.35
N ILE A 162 -16.82 11.25 39.00
CA ILE A 162 -16.78 10.91 40.43
C ILE A 162 -17.17 12.12 41.28
N GLU A 163 -16.65 13.31 40.96
CA GLU A 163 -16.99 14.55 41.68
C GLU A 163 -18.49 14.89 41.55
N ALA A 164 -19.08 14.60 40.40
CA ALA A 164 -20.50 14.84 40.15
C ALA A 164 -21.43 13.85 40.88
N LEU A 165 -21.00 12.60 41.14
CA LEU A 165 -21.84 11.50 41.66
C LEU A 165 -22.81 11.90 42.81
N PRO A 166 -22.37 12.60 43.88
CA PRO A 166 -23.25 12.91 45.01
C PRO A 166 -24.38 13.89 44.66
N THR A 167 -24.24 14.63 43.56
CA THR A 167 -25.20 15.68 43.16
C THR A 167 -26.25 15.20 42.16
N VAL A 168 -26.06 14.03 41.54
CA VAL A 168 -26.91 13.54 40.45
C VAL A 168 -28.13 12.78 40.97
N HIS A 169 -28.05 12.21 42.18
CA HIS A 169 -29.06 11.29 42.70
C HIS A 169 -29.82 11.87 43.90
N PRO A 170 -31.15 11.73 43.96
CA PRO A 170 -31.93 12.17 45.12
C PRO A 170 -31.63 11.29 46.35
N LEU A 171 -31.68 11.88 47.56
CA LEU A 171 -31.50 11.18 48.84
C LEU A 171 -32.72 10.32 49.22
N ASN A 172 -33.08 9.36 48.37
CA ASN A 172 -34.13 8.37 48.60
C ASN A 172 -33.64 6.97 48.19
N LYS A 173 -34.40 5.92 48.54
CA LYS A 173 -34.01 4.52 48.28
C LYS A 173 -33.70 4.23 46.80
N THR A 174 -34.41 4.87 45.88
CA THR A 174 -34.18 4.69 44.44
C THR A 174 -32.92 5.42 43.99
N GLY A 175 -32.70 6.64 44.46
CA GLY A 175 -31.48 7.40 44.16
C GLY A 175 -30.23 6.74 44.72
N MET A 176 -30.28 6.14 45.92
CA MET A 176 -29.13 5.36 46.43
C MET A 176 -28.80 4.15 45.56
N LYS A 177 -29.80 3.44 45.04
CA LYS A 177 -29.56 2.33 44.09
C LYS A 177 -28.92 2.79 42.77
N HIS A 178 -29.33 3.97 42.28
CA HIS A 178 -28.73 4.53 41.07
C HIS A 178 -27.31 5.02 41.33
N LEU A 179 -27.03 5.57 42.51
CA LEU A 179 -25.69 5.94 42.94
C LEU A 179 -24.75 4.73 43.00
N GLU A 180 -25.17 3.64 43.65
CA GLU A 180 -24.41 2.37 43.67
C GLU A 180 -24.14 1.86 42.24
N ALA A 181 -25.15 1.88 41.37
CA ALA A 181 -25.01 1.43 39.98
C ALA A 181 -24.09 2.33 39.13
N ASP A 182 -24.04 3.63 39.41
CA ASP A 182 -23.14 4.56 38.70
C ASP A 182 -21.71 4.50 39.27
N GLU A 183 -21.54 4.24 40.56
CA GLU A 183 -20.26 3.94 41.19
C GLU A 183 -19.64 2.68 40.56
N ASP A 184 -20.39 1.59 40.43
CA ASP A 184 -19.95 0.35 39.77
C ASP A 184 -19.50 0.60 38.30
N LYS A 185 -20.22 1.46 37.57
CA LYS A 185 -19.84 1.83 36.20
C LYS A 185 -18.52 2.62 36.16
N LEU A 186 -18.30 3.51 37.13
CA LEU A 186 -17.07 4.31 37.20
C LEU A 186 -15.86 3.48 37.62
N ILE A 187 -16.04 2.54 38.55
CA ILE A 187 -15.01 1.54 38.90
C ILE A 187 -14.62 0.76 37.66
N LYS A 188 -15.59 0.22 36.92
CA LYS A 188 -15.33 -0.52 35.67
C LYS A 188 -14.62 0.34 34.62
N ARG A 189 -15.05 1.60 34.45
CA ARG A 189 -14.45 2.55 33.50
C ARG A 189 -12.98 2.85 33.85
N TRP A 190 -12.68 2.94 35.15
CA TRP A 190 -11.33 3.14 35.66
C TRP A 190 -10.45 1.90 35.45
N GLU A 191 -10.94 0.70 35.76
CA GLU A 191 -10.24 -0.57 35.52
C GLU A 191 -9.90 -0.76 34.03
N GLU A 192 -10.85 -0.46 33.14
CA GLU A 192 -10.63 -0.52 31.69
C GLU A 192 -9.62 0.54 31.19
N LEU A 193 -9.56 1.72 31.82
CA LEU A 193 -8.53 2.72 31.52
C LEU A 193 -7.14 2.23 31.94
N GLU A 194 -7.02 1.65 33.12
CA GLU A 194 -5.76 1.08 33.60
C GLU A 194 -5.30 -0.07 32.69
N GLN A 195 -6.21 -0.96 32.32
CA GLN A 195 -5.93 -2.05 31.38
C GLN A 195 -5.43 -1.53 30.01
N ARG A 196 -6.05 -0.48 29.46
CA ARG A 196 -5.61 0.13 28.20
C ARG A 196 -4.21 0.74 28.33
N LYS A 197 -3.95 1.47 29.41
CA LYS A 197 -2.62 2.05 29.69
C LYS A 197 -1.55 0.97 29.82
N GLU A 198 -1.84 -0.09 30.56
CA GLU A 198 -0.91 -1.19 30.77
C GLU A 198 -0.64 -1.95 29.46
N ALA A 199 -1.68 -2.29 28.68
CA ALA A 199 -1.52 -3.01 27.42
C ALA A 199 -0.63 -2.24 26.42
N VAL A 200 -0.91 -0.94 26.24
CA VAL A 200 -0.11 -0.08 25.34
C VAL A 200 1.33 0.08 25.86
N ALA A 201 1.51 0.32 27.17
CA ALA A 201 2.84 0.44 27.76
C ALA A 201 3.65 -0.86 27.67
N ASN A 202 3.02 -2.01 27.91
CA ASN A 202 3.62 -3.33 27.83
C ASN A 202 4.09 -3.65 26.41
N ALA A 203 3.24 -3.39 25.41
CA ALA A 203 3.58 -3.58 24.00
C ALA A 203 4.75 -2.67 23.57
N ARG A 204 4.74 -1.39 23.98
CA ARG A 204 5.82 -0.42 23.71
C ARG A 204 7.14 -0.84 24.36
N ALA A 205 7.11 -1.23 25.64
CA ALA A 205 8.31 -1.59 26.39
C ALA A 205 9.00 -2.85 25.86
N LYS A 206 8.21 -3.82 25.36
CA LYS A 206 8.74 -5.05 24.77
C LYS A 206 9.25 -4.88 23.34
N GLY A 207 8.96 -3.76 22.68
CA GLY A 207 9.28 -3.56 21.27
C GLY A 207 8.63 -4.61 20.37
N CYS A 208 7.43 -5.05 20.72
CA CYS A 208 6.74 -6.07 19.95
C CYS A 208 6.33 -5.53 18.58
N GLU A 209 6.47 -6.36 17.57
CA GLU A 209 5.96 -6.10 16.22
C GLU A 209 4.41 -6.03 16.15
N SER A 210 3.71 -6.13 17.27
CA SER A 210 2.27 -5.87 17.35
C SER A 210 1.91 -4.39 17.22
N LEU A 211 2.85 -3.48 17.47
CA LEU A 211 2.60 -2.05 17.30
C LEU A 211 2.98 -1.57 15.90
N PRO A 212 2.22 -0.62 15.33
CA PRO A 212 2.46 -0.14 13.98
C PRO A 212 3.62 0.84 13.92
N GLU A 213 4.44 0.73 12.88
CA GLU A 213 5.50 1.69 12.55
C GLU A 213 5.09 2.61 11.39
N PRO A 214 5.70 3.80 11.26
CA PRO A 214 5.52 4.63 10.08
C PRO A 214 5.86 3.88 8.78
N PRO A 215 5.04 4.01 7.71
CA PRO A 215 3.93 4.95 7.54
C PRO A 215 2.55 4.41 7.98
N CYS A 216 2.49 3.21 8.57
CA CYS A 216 1.24 2.52 8.89
C CYS A 216 0.66 2.85 10.27
N ASN A 217 1.34 3.66 11.09
CA ASN A 217 0.93 4.07 12.43
C ASN A 217 -0.17 5.15 12.46
N VAL A 218 -1.20 4.98 11.62
CA VAL A 218 -2.30 5.93 11.46
C VAL A 218 -3.56 5.35 12.08
N TYR A 219 -4.07 6.01 13.12
CA TYR A 219 -5.32 5.64 13.80
C TYR A 219 -6.45 6.54 13.34
N ARG A 220 -7.52 5.94 12.79
CA ARG A 220 -8.70 6.65 12.32
C ARG A 220 -9.89 6.38 13.24
N VAL A 221 -10.73 7.38 13.44
CA VAL A 221 -12.05 7.21 14.06
C VAL A 221 -13.06 7.00 12.94
N THR A 222 -13.40 5.74 12.71
CA THR A 222 -14.23 5.31 11.56
C THR A 222 -15.68 5.08 11.96
N PRO A 223 -16.66 5.25 11.05
CA PRO A 223 -18.05 4.89 11.31
C PRO A 223 -18.25 3.42 11.67
N THR A 224 -19.37 3.10 12.34
CA THR A 224 -19.77 1.72 12.65
C THR A 224 -19.84 0.87 11.38
N GLY A 225 -19.35 -0.38 11.44
CA GLY A 225 -19.28 -1.30 10.30
C GLY A 225 -18.04 -1.13 9.41
N SER A 226 -17.19 -0.13 9.66
CA SER A 226 -15.93 0.04 8.89
C SER A 226 -14.93 -1.11 9.12
N ALA A 227 -14.91 -1.66 10.33
CA ALA A 227 -14.09 -2.83 10.65
C ALA A 227 -14.49 -4.07 9.84
N ASP A 228 -15.79 -4.26 9.58
CA ASP A 228 -16.29 -5.36 8.75
C ASP A 228 -15.87 -5.20 7.29
N LYS A 229 -15.86 -3.97 6.78
CA LYS A 229 -15.35 -3.68 5.43
C LYS A 229 -13.88 -4.09 5.30
N ILE A 230 -13.05 -3.70 6.28
CA ILE A 230 -11.62 -4.10 6.32
C ILE A 230 -11.47 -5.61 6.50
N ALA A 231 -12.33 -6.24 7.31
CA ALA A 231 -12.29 -7.69 7.49
C ALA A 231 -12.61 -8.45 6.21
N ASN A 232 -13.65 -8.04 5.48
CA ASN A 232 -14.01 -8.63 4.19
C ASN A 232 -12.90 -8.42 3.17
N GLU A 233 -12.32 -7.23 3.10
CA GLU A 233 -11.19 -6.95 2.20
C GLU A 233 -9.97 -7.81 2.54
N TRP A 234 -9.66 -7.98 3.83
CA TRP A 234 -8.60 -8.90 4.26
C TRP A 234 -8.89 -10.34 3.85
N ASP A 235 -10.13 -10.82 4.00
CA ASP A 235 -10.50 -12.19 3.66
C ASP A 235 -10.31 -12.49 2.16
N ASP A 236 -10.54 -11.50 1.28
CA ASP A 236 -10.30 -11.62 -0.16
C ASP A 236 -8.80 -11.80 -0.49
N TYR A 237 -7.90 -11.13 0.24
CA TYR A 237 -6.46 -11.14 -0.03
C TYR A 237 -5.66 -12.11 0.86
N ARG A 238 -6.27 -12.66 1.92
CA ARG A 238 -5.59 -13.47 2.94
C ARG A 238 -4.82 -14.63 2.33
N SER A 239 -5.44 -15.37 1.42
CA SER A 239 -4.80 -16.54 0.79
C SER A 239 -3.55 -16.15 0.02
N ASP A 240 -3.60 -15.05 -0.73
CA ASP A 240 -2.49 -14.54 -1.51
C ASP A 240 -1.37 -14.01 -0.61
N TYR A 241 -1.72 -13.28 0.46
CA TYR A 241 -0.75 -12.83 1.46
C TYR A 241 -0.01 -13.99 2.13
N LEU A 242 -0.74 -15.01 2.61
CA LEU A 242 -0.15 -16.17 3.26
C LEU A 242 0.77 -16.93 2.30
N SER A 243 0.30 -17.16 1.07
CA SER A 243 1.07 -17.83 0.02
C SER A 243 2.34 -17.07 -0.36
N ALA A 244 2.24 -15.75 -0.59
CA ALA A 244 3.36 -14.90 -0.98
C ALA A 244 4.45 -14.81 0.09
N ASN A 245 4.09 -14.95 1.37
CA ASN A 245 5.02 -14.92 2.50
C ASN A 245 5.39 -16.32 3.02
N GLY A 246 4.92 -17.39 2.39
CA GLY A 246 5.25 -18.77 2.77
C GLY A 246 4.58 -19.27 4.06
N TYR A 247 3.50 -18.63 4.49
CA TYR A 247 2.73 -19.03 5.67
C TYR A 247 1.71 -20.13 5.33
N PRO A 248 1.47 -21.12 6.22
CA PRO A 248 0.47 -22.16 5.97
C PRO A 248 -0.95 -21.58 5.84
N PRO A 249 -1.82 -22.16 4.99
CA PRO A 249 -3.21 -21.71 4.84
C PRO A 249 -3.98 -21.74 6.18
N GLY A 250 -4.79 -20.71 6.42
CA GLY A 250 -5.66 -20.62 7.61
C GLY A 250 -4.96 -20.17 8.90
N THR A 251 -3.66 -19.91 8.87
CA THR A 251 -2.91 -19.36 10.02
C THR A 251 -3.31 -17.92 10.35
N LYS A 252 -3.07 -17.51 11.61
CA LYS A 252 -3.51 -16.22 12.15
C LYS A 252 -2.55 -15.09 11.75
N THR A 253 -3.13 -13.95 11.38
CA THR A 253 -2.40 -12.72 11.07
C THR A 253 -3.10 -11.59 11.81
N ASN A 254 -2.33 -10.83 12.60
CA ASN A 254 -2.81 -9.74 13.41
C ASN A 254 -2.66 -8.43 12.63
N HIS A 255 -3.57 -7.49 12.90
CA HIS A 255 -3.48 -6.12 12.39
C HIS A 255 -2.88 -5.24 13.48
N ARG A 256 -1.77 -4.56 13.17
CA ARG A 256 -1.03 -3.72 14.14
C ARG A 256 -1.84 -2.51 14.59
N VAL A 257 -2.32 -1.72 13.62
CA VAL A 257 -3.49 -0.84 13.76
C VAL A 257 -4.73 -1.72 13.61
N PRO A 258 -5.65 -1.75 14.58
CA PRO A 258 -6.81 -2.60 14.51
C PRO A 258 -7.76 -2.20 13.39
N LYS A 259 -8.57 -3.15 12.92
CA LYS A 259 -9.58 -2.92 11.88
C LYS A 259 -10.57 -1.80 12.26
N VAL A 260 -10.94 -1.75 13.53
CA VAL A 260 -11.81 -0.70 14.11
C VAL A 260 -11.18 0.70 14.13
N ALA A 261 -9.86 0.80 13.92
CA ALA A 261 -9.14 2.07 13.80
C ALA A 261 -8.80 2.41 12.33
N GLY A 262 -9.43 1.76 11.35
CA GLY A 262 -9.09 1.95 9.93
C GLY A 262 -7.76 1.31 9.54
N GLY A 263 -7.31 0.28 10.27
CA GLY A 263 -6.08 -0.43 9.93
C GLY A 263 -6.09 -0.97 8.51
N CYS A 264 -4.99 -0.74 7.77
CA CYS A 264 -4.86 -1.26 6.41
C CYS A 264 -4.96 -2.80 6.41
N PRO A 265 -5.77 -3.42 5.54
CA PRO A 265 -5.83 -4.88 5.38
C PRO A 265 -4.60 -5.46 4.68
N GLY A 266 -3.61 -4.63 4.34
CA GLY A 266 -2.42 -5.02 3.58
C GLY A 266 -2.71 -5.26 2.10
N ASN A 267 -1.72 -5.78 1.39
CA ASN A 267 -1.87 -6.36 0.06
C ASN A 267 -0.85 -7.50 -0.10
N ALA A 268 -0.88 -8.21 -1.23
CA ALA A 268 0.01 -9.35 -1.50
C ALA A 268 1.52 -9.02 -1.52
N HIS A 269 1.91 -7.72 -1.52
CA HIS A 269 3.28 -7.27 -1.75
C HIS A 269 3.84 -6.26 -0.74
N SER A 270 3.06 -5.78 0.23
CA SER A 270 3.53 -4.89 1.29
C SER A 270 3.24 -5.50 2.66
N GLN A 271 4.30 -5.79 3.41
CA GLN A 271 4.28 -6.17 4.84
C GLN A 271 3.88 -4.99 5.72
N GLY A 272 2.76 -4.34 5.40
CA GLY A 272 2.30 -3.10 6.04
C GLY A 272 1.74 -3.37 7.44
N ASN A 273 0.49 -2.98 7.67
CA ASN A 273 -0.19 -3.09 8.95
C ASN A 273 -0.42 -4.54 9.48
N LEU A 274 0.18 -5.56 8.87
CA LEU A 274 -0.03 -6.96 9.20
C LEU A 274 1.21 -7.56 9.86
N VAL A 275 1.00 -8.47 10.80
CA VAL A 275 2.04 -9.30 11.40
C VAL A 275 1.50 -10.72 11.57
N HIS A 276 2.26 -11.72 11.13
CA HIS A 276 1.85 -13.12 11.30
C HIS A 276 2.26 -13.63 12.69
N ASP A 277 1.48 -14.52 13.30
CA ASP A 277 1.74 -15.04 14.65
C ASP A 277 3.15 -15.65 14.81
N SER A 278 3.72 -16.23 13.75
CA SER A 278 5.09 -16.80 13.79
C SER A 278 6.19 -15.77 13.99
N GLU A 279 5.92 -14.50 13.68
CA GLU A 279 6.88 -13.41 13.83
C GLU A 279 6.86 -12.85 15.26
N LEU A 280 5.86 -13.23 16.06
CA LEU A 280 5.71 -12.77 17.43
C LEU A 280 6.26 -13.80 18.42
N SER A 281 7.05 -13.32 19.38
CA SER A 281 7.43 -14.13 20.54
C SER A 281 6.21 -14.48 21.39
N ALA A 282 6.31 -15.52 22.23
CA ALA A 282 5.22 -15.89 23.14
C ALA A 282 4.77 -14.75 24.06
N ASP A 283 5.69 -13.85 24.44
CA ASP A 283 5.36 -12.69 25.27
C ASP A 283 4.73 -11.55 24.45
N CYS A 284 5.05 -11.46 23.16
CA CYS A 284 4.40 -10.53 22.24
C CYS A 284 3.00 -11.01 21.84
N LEU A 285 2.77 -12.32 21.70
CA LEU A 285 1.42 -12.86 21.48
C LEU A 285 0.48 -12.53 22.65
N LYS A 286 0.98 -12.62 23.90
CA LYS A 286 0.20 -12.19 25.08
C LYS A 286 -0.08 -10.69 25.08
N ALA A 287 0.92 -9.88 24.72
CA ALA A 287 0.74 -8.43 24.61
C ALA A 287 -0.24 -8.07 23.49
N ASP A 288 -0.24 -8.81 22.38
CA ASP A 288 -1.19 -8.66 21.27
C ASP A 288 -2.63 -8.96 21.72
N ASP A 289 -2.82 -10.04 22.49
CA ASP A 289 -4.13 -10.39 23.07
C ASP A 289 -4.62 -9.32 24.08
N GLU A 290 -3.71 -8.74 24.87
CA GLU A 290 -4.00 -7.62 25.77
C GLU A 290 -4.38 -6.35 24.99
N LEU A 291 -3.64 -6.04 23.92
CA LEU A 291 -3.98 -4.96 22.99
C LEU A 291 -5.35 -5.18 22.37
N GLY A 292 -5.72 -6.40 21.94
CA GLY A 292 -7.04 -6.70 21.40
C GLY A 292 -8.20 -6.35 22.35
N LYS A 293 -8.01 -6.57 23.66
CA LYS A 293 -8.98 -6.16 24.69
C LYS A 293 -9.02 -4.64 24.85
N ALA A 294 -7.85 -4.00 24.91
CA ALA A 294 -7.72 -2.54 24.99
C ALA A 294 -8.38 -1.85 23.79
N GLN A 295 -8.19 -2.39 22.58
CA GLN A 295 -8.78 -1.91 21.33
C GLN A 295 -10.31 -2.03 21.36
N SER A 296 -10.84 -3.14 21.87
CA SER A 296 -12.30 -3.34 22.01
C SER A 296 -12.92 -2.35 23.00
N SER A 297 -12.24 -2.08 24.12
CA SER A 297 -12.68 -1.05 25.09
C SER A 297 -12.66 0.35 24.48
N ALA A 298 -11.56 0.72 23.80
CA ALA A 298 -11.42 2.00 23.13
C ALA A 298 -12.46 2.20 22.02
N ALA A 299 -12.71 1.19 21.19
CA ALA A 299 -13.70 1.26 20.11
C ALA A 299 -15.10 1.58 20.65
N ARG A 300 -15.50 0.96 21.77
CA ARG A 300 -16.80 1.24 22.42
C ARG A 300 -16.91 2.68 22.92
N ILE A 301 -15.81 3.30 23.35
CA ILE A 301 -15.80 4.72 23.74
C ILE A 301 -16.04 5.58 22.51
N TRP A 302 -15.37 5.30 21.39
CA TRP A 302 -15.57 6.03 20.13
C TRP A 302 -16.98 5.89 19.54
N GLU A 303 -17.66 4.76 19.76
CA GLU A 303 -19.08 4.61 19.41
C GLU A 303 -19.98 5.63 20.13
N THR A 304 -19.60 6.05 21.34
CA THR A 304 -20.35 7.05 22.13
C THR A 304 -19.85 8.48 21.95
N ARG A 305 -18.53 8.67 21.83
CA ARG A 305 -17.89 9.99 21.66
C ARG A 305 -18.08 10.53 20.25
N GLY A 306 -18.15 9.64 19.26
CA GLY A 306 -18.11 10.01 17.85
C GLY A 306 -16.74 10.52 17.40
N PRO A 307 -16.55 10.73 16.09
CA PRO A 307 -15.33 11.31 15.56
C PRO A 307 -15.08 12.73 16.09
N PRO A 308 -13.81 13.16 16.23
CA PRO A 308 -13.51 14.54 16.56
C PRO A 308 -14.09 15.47 15.48
N THR A 309 -14.69 16.58 15.90
CA THR A 309 -15.19 17.60 14.99
C THR A 309 -14.02 18.32 14.29
N PRO A 310 -14.10 18.55 12.97
CA PRO A 310 -13.04 19.23 12.22
C PRO A 310 -12.82 20.69 12.65
#